data_AF-A0A0Q3TQ80-F1
#
_entry.id   AF-A0A0Q3TQ80-F1
#
_cell.length_a   1.000
_cell.length_b   1.000
_cell.length_c   1.000
_cell.angle_alpha   90.00
_cell.angle_beta   90.00
_cell.angle_gamma   90.00
#
_symmetry.space_group_name_H-M   'P 1'
#
loop_
_entity.id
_entity.type
_entity.pdbx_description
1 polymer ?
#
loop_
_entity_poly.entity_id
_entity_poly.type
_entity_poly.pdbx_seq_one_letter_code
_entity_poly.pdbx_strand_id
1 'polypeptide(L)'
;MNKNLISISIMFFGLCILLSTWVYSNTLENIANNKRTIEAEQPKQEEYRYELIVVNENNIIFYDKQNGDSWRKFNESGEGPSEWEKQSLPF
;
A
#
# COMPACT_ATOMS: atom_id res chain seq x y z
N MET A 1 24.59 45.42 33.57
CA MET A 1 23.69 44.87 32.53
C MET A 1 23.08 46.04 31.77
N ASN A 2 23.34 46.18 30.46
CA ASN A 2 22.81 47.31 29.70
C ASN A 2 21.33 47.07 29.42
N LYS A 3 20.44 47.94 29.92
CA LYS A 3 18.98 47.77 29.82
C LYS A 3 18.50 47.62 28.37
N ASN A 4 19.21 48.27 27.45
CA ASN A 4 18.93 48.19 26.02
C ASN A 4 19.21 46.78 25.46
N LEU A 5 20.25 46.09 25.94
CA LEU A 5 20.56 44.72 25.51
C LEU A 5 19.51 43.71 26.00
N ILE A 6 18.99 43.90 27.21
CA ILE A 6 17.92 43.06 27.76
C ILE A 6 16.64 43.22 26.93
N SER A 7 16.27 44.46 26.61
CA SER A 7 15.08 44.76 25.79
C SER A 7 15.18 44.18 24.38
N ILE A 8 16.35 44.30 23.73
CA ILE A 8 16.59 43.74 22.39
C ILE A 8 16.53 42.22 22.42
N SER A 9 17.09 41.58 23.46
CA SER A 9 17.04 40.12 23.61
C SER A 9 15.61 39.61 23.72
N ILE A 10 14.76 40.24 24.52
CA ILE A 10 13.34 39.86 24.68
C ILE A 10 12.59 40.01 23.35
N MET A 11 12.82 41.11 22.62
CA MET A 11 12.20 41.33 21.30
C MET A 11 12.64 40.28 20.27
N PHE A 12 13.92 39.93 20.27
CA PHE A 12 14.48 38.89 19.40
C PHE A 12 13.94 37.50 19.75
N PHE A 13 13.81 37.16 21.03
CA PHE A 13 13.20 35.91 21.47
C PHE A 13 11.75 35.79 21.01
N GLY A 14 10.96 36.87 21.12
CA GLY A 14 9.60 36.90 20.59
C GLY A 14 9.54 36.62 19.09
N LEU A 15 10.46 37.23 18.32
CA LEU A 15 10.56 37.00 16.88
C LEU A 15 10.94 35.55 16.54
N CYS A 16 11.88 34.96 17.28
CA CYS A 16 12.29 33.57 17.07
C CYS A 16 11.13 32.58 17.27
N ILE A 17 10.26 32.80 18.27
CA ILE A 17 9.11 31.92 18.54
C ILE A 17 8.09 31.98 17.38
N LEU A 18 7.87 33.17 16.82
CA LEU A 18 6.98 33.34 15.67
C LEU A 18 7.55 32.66 14.42
N LEU A 19 8.84 32.84 14.14
CA LEU A 19 9.52 32.22 13.00
C LEU A 19 9.60 30.70 13.13
N SER A 20 9.83 30.17 14.34
CA SER A 20 9.89 28.72 14.54
C SER A 20 8.56 28.05 14.24
N THR A 21 7.44 28.68 14.61
CA THR A 21 6.09 28.16 14.36
C THR A 21 5.85 27.97 12.86
N TRP A 22 6.31 28.91 12.03
CA TRP A 22 6.18 28.81 10.57
C TRP A 22 7.03 27.69 9.98
N VAL A 23 8.26 27.52 10.46
CA VAL A 23 9.15 26.42 10.03
C VAL A 23 8.56 25.05 10.39
N TYR A 24 8.02 24.89 11.60
CA TYR A 24 7.40 23.64 12.03
C TYR A 24 6.14 23.29 11.23
N SER A 25 5.31 24.26 10.83
CA SER A 25 4.14 24.00 9.99
C SER A 25 4.54 23.43 8.62
N ASN A 26 5.56 24.01 7.99
CA ASN A 26 6.04 23.54 6.68
C ASN A 26 6.67 22.14 6.77
N THR A 27 7.39 21.81 7.85
CA THR A 27 7.96 20.46 8.02
C THR A 27 6.87 19.42 8.29
N LEU A 28 5.86 19.76 9.09
CA LEU A 28 4.75 18.85 9.40
C LEU A 28 3.87 18.58 8.17
N GLU A 29 3.61 19.60 7.36
CA GLU A 29 2.91 19.46 6.07
C GLU A 29 3.69 18.57 5.10
N ASN A 30 5.00 18.77 4.98
CA ASN A 30 5.85 17.92 4.13
C ASN A 30 5.89 16.46 4.62
N ILE A 31 5.92 16.20 5.92
CA ILE A 31 5.87 14.85 6.48
C ILE A 31 4.49 14.21 6.25
N ALA A 32 3.41 14.96 6.44
CA ALA A 32 2.05 14.47 6.21
C ALA A 32 1.80 14.15 4.73
N ASN A 33 2.30 15.00 3.83
CA ASN A 33 2.21 14.77 2.39
C ASN A 33 3.12 13.62 1.93
N ASN A 34 4.32 13.45 2.48
CA ASN A 34 5.20 12.32 2.19
C ASN A 34 4.60 10.98 2.65
N LYS A 35 3.96 10.94 3.84
CA LYS A 35 3.19 9.75 4.27
C LYS A 35 2.04 9.42 3.31
N ARG A 36 1.34 10.43 2.78
CA ARG A 36 0.31 10.21 1.75
C ARG A 36 0.90 9.64 0.47
N THR A 37 2.13 9.97 0.08
CA THR A 37 2.79 9.36 -1.09
C THR A 37 3.14 7.89 -0.84
N ILE A 38 3.57 7.53 0.38
CA ILE A 38 3.89 6.13 0.75
C ILE A 38 2.63 5.27 0.91
N GLU A 39 1.50 5.84 1.36
CA GLU A 39 0.21 5.13 1.44
C GLU A 39 -0.59 5.15 0.11
N ALA A 40 -0.36 6.12 -0.77
CA ALA A 40 -1.00 6.19 -2.10
C ALA A 40 -0.32 5.30 -3.16
N GLU A 41 0.88 4.80 -2.88
CA GLU A 41 1.54 3.74 -3.62
C GLU A 41 1.37 2.38 -2.92
N GLN A 42 0.21 2.10 -2.30
CA GLN A 42 -0.27 0.74 -2.44
C GLN A 42 -0.46 0.54 -3.95
N PRO A 43 0.21 -0.42 -4.61
CA PRO A 43 -0.15 -0.75 -5.98
C PRO A 43 -1.65 -0.98 -5.91
N LYS A 44 -2.42 -0.10 -6.56
CA LYS A 44 -3.87 -0.24 -6.70
C LYS A 44 -4.04 -1.69 -7.07
N GLN A 45 -4.51 -2.51 -6.12
CA GLN A 45 -4.42 -3.96 -6.21
C GLN A 45 -5.18 -4.27 -7.49
N GLU A 46 -4.44 -4.46 -8.59
CA GLU A 46 -5.06 -4.59 -9.89
C GLU A 46 -5.93 -5.80 -9.69
N GLU A 47 -7.24 -5.61 -9.79
CA GLU A 47 -8.19 -6.67 -9.58
C GLU A 47 -7.99 -7.60 -10.76
N TYR A 48 -7.00 -8.50 -10.62
CA TYR A 48 -6.58 -9.37 -11.67
C TYR A 48 -7.79 -10.23 -12.00
N ARG A 49 -8.23 -10.16 -13.27
CA ARG A 49 -9.36 -10.92 -13.79
C ARG A 49 -9.24 -12.39 -13.43
N TYR A 50 -8.02 -12.91 -13.45
CA TYR A 50 -7.73 -14.29 -13.13
C TYR A 50 -7.11 -14.43 -11.75
N GLU A 51 -7.54 -15.46 -11.02
CA GLU A 51 -7.00 -15.84 -9.72
C GLU A 51 -6.55 -17.30 -9.73
N LEU A 52 -5.35 -17.53 -9.19
CA LEU A 52 -4.81 -18.86 -9.00
C LEU A 52 -5.11 -19.32 -7.57
N ILE A 53 -5.93 -20.35 -7.43
CA ILE A 53 -6.31 -20.93 -6.15
C ILE A 53 -5.58 -22.27 -6.01
N VAL A 54 -4.58 -22.32 -5.15
CA VAL A 54 -3.87 -23.55 -4.82
C VAL A 54 -4.61 -24.27 -3.70
N VAL A 55 -5.31 -25.36 -4.03
CA VAL A 55 -6.06 -26.14 -3.04
C VAL A 55 -5.13 -27.07 -2.27
N ASN A 56 -4.20 -27.74 -2.99
CA ASN A 56 -3.12 -28.54 -2.44
C ASN A 56 -2.02 -28.76 -3.51
N GLU A 57 -0.99 -29.54 -3.19
CA GLU A 57 0.15 -29.83 -4.08
C GLU A 57 -0.26 -30.46 -5.42
N ASN A 58 -1.39 -31.15 -5.43
CA ASN A 58 -1.90 -31.91 -6.57
C ASN A 58 -3.09 -31.22 -7.26
N ASN A 59 -3.60 -30.12 -6.71
CA ASN A 59 -4.86 -29.52 -7.14
C ASN A 59 -4.75 -28.00 -7.21
N ILE A 60 -4.79 -27.48 -8.43
CA ILE A 60 -4.69 -26.05 -8.72
C ILE A 60 -5.91 -25.65 -9.53
N ILE A 61 -6.53 -24.53 -9.16
CA ILE A 61 -7.68 -23.97 -9.86
C ILE A 61 -7.29 -22.60 -10.43
N PHE A 62 -7.59 -22.38 -11.70
CA PHE A 62 -7.51 -21.09 -12.36
C PHE A 62 -8.93 -20.55 -12.52
N TYR A 63 -9.22 -19.44 -11.84
CA TYR A 63 -10.57 -18.86 -11.77
C TYR A 63 -10.63 -17.53 -12.51
N ASP A 64 -11.62 -17.38 -13.38
CA ASP A 64 -11.90 -16.12 -14.08
C ASP A 64 -13.06 -15.40 -13.38
N LYS A 65 -12.75 -14.28 -12.74
CA LYS A 65 -13.71 -13.46 -11.97
C LYS A 65 -14.77 -12.80 -12.84
N GLN A 66 -14.53 -12.68 -14.14
CA GLN A 66 -15.44 -11.95 -15.05
C GLN A 66 -16.64 -12.81 -15.48
N ASN A 67 -16.41 -14.08 -15.80
CA ASN A 67 -17.42 -15.01 -16.29
C ASN A 67 -17.77 -16.11 -15.27
N GLY A 68 -17.00 -16.25 -14.19
CA GLY A 68 -17.15 -17.35 -13.22
C GLY A 68 -16.68 -18.69 -13.76
N ASP A 69 -15.99 -18.73 -14.90
CA ASP A 69 -15.40 -19.96 -15.44
C ASP A 69 -14.21 -20.37 -14.57
N SER A 70 -14.05 -21.68 -14.41
CA SER A 70 -12.90 -22.23 -13.69
C SER A 70 -12.29 -23.38 -14.48
N TRP A 71 -10.97 -23.48 -14.39
CA TRP A 71 -10.20 -24.62 -14.90
C TRP A 71 -9.46 -25.24 -13.74
N ARG A 72 -9.49 -26.56 -13.65
CA ARG A 72 -8.82 -27.32 -12.61
C ARG A 72 -7.75 -28.17 -13.24
N LYS A 73 -6.58 -28.19 -12.63
CA LYS A 73 -5.50 -29.12 -12.92
C LYS A 73 -5.34 -30.03 -11.72
N PHE A 74 -5.56 -31.32 -11.91
CA PHE A 74 -5.42 -32.33 -10.88
C PHE A 74 -4.34 -33.34 -11.29
N ASN A 75 -3.20 -33.30 -10.62
CA ASN A 75 -2.11 -34.24 -10.84
C ASN A 75 -2.27 -35.39 -9.84
N GLU A 76 -2.58 -36.59 -10.30
CA GLU A 76 -2.47 -37.78 -9.44
C GLU A 76 -1.00 -38.05 -9.11
N SER A 77 -0.71 -38.34 -7.83
CA SER A 77 0.65 -38.51 -7.34
C SER A 77 1.38 -39.60 -8.13
N GLY A 78 2.34 -39.20 -8.96
CA GLY A 78 3.18 -40.11 -9.74
C GLY A 78 2.90 -40.11 -11.25
N GLU A 79 1.88 -39.40 -11.72
CA GLU A 79 1.67 -39.16 -13.16
C GLU A 79 2.29 -37.84 -13.62
N GLY A 80 2.53 -37.72 -14.94
CA GLY A 80 3.07 -36.52 -15.56
C GLY A 80 2.14 -35.29 -15.42
N PRO A 81 2.52 -34.14 -15.99
CA PRO A 81 1.68 -32.95 -15.92
C PRO A 81 0.29 -33.23 -16.51
N SER A 82 -0.76 -33.07 -15.69
CA SER A 82 -2.16 -33.19 -16.15
C SER A 82 -2.58 -31.97 -16.99
N GLU A 83 -3.55 -32.18 -17.88
CA GLU A 83 -4.15 -31.09 -18.67
C GLU A 83 -5.14 -30.27 -17.82
N TRP A 84 -5.43 -29.05 -18.25
CA TRP A 84 -6.44 -28.21 -17.61
C TRP A 84 -7.84 -28.63 -18.03
N GLU A 85 -8.68 -28.98 -17.06
CA GLU A 85 -10.07 -29.36 -17.30
C GLU A 85 -11.00 -28.22 -16.91
N LYS A 86 -11.90 -27.82 -17.83
CA LYS A 86 -12.91 -26.80 -17.53
C LYS A 86 -13.91 -27.39 -16.54
N GLN A 87 -14.02 -26.78 -15.36
CA GLN A 87 -14.99 -27.16 -14.35
C GLN A 87 -16.22 -26.25 -14.46
N SER A 88 -17.37 -26.86 -14.73
CA SER A 88 -18.65 -26.16 -14.55
C SER A 88 -18.92 -26.04 -13.06
N LEU A 89 -19.25 -24.84 -12.60
CA LEU A 89 -19.81 -24.67 -11.26
C LEU A 89 -21.07 -25.54 -11.16
N PRO A 90 -21.33 -26.19 -10.01
CA PRO A 90 -22.59 -26.90 -9.80
C PRO A 90 -23.70 -25.84 -9.71
N PHE A 91 -24.36 -25.59 -10.84
CA PHE A 91 -25.66 -24.92 -10.91
C PHE A 91 -26.73 -25.92 -11.34
#